data_AF-I4B140-F1
#
_entry.id   AF-I4B140-F1
#
_cell.length_a   1.000
_cell.length_b   1.000
_cell.length_c   1.000
_cell.angle_alpha   90.00
_cell.angle_beta   90.00
_cell.angle_gamma   90.00
#
_symmetry.space_group_name_H-M   'P 1'
#
loop_
_entity.id
_entity.type
_entity.pdbx_description
1 polymer ?
#
loop_
_entity_poly.entity_id
_entity_poly.type
_entity_poly.pdbx_seq_one_letter_code
_entity_poly.pdbx_strand_id
1 'polypeptide(L)'
;MHFIRLANAAQMALPILFLVHCSTSQKKASLPAELVESTFRYTANDTDNCAGSQGICLSSDAVTRHLPAGAVSGKVSIDQNVVTNADYQKCVADLHCEKNAYSAKLPKALAADSAPALGLNFEAAMRYCAWAGRRMPTVAELKAGLTDPAFARTDYREWSNDWALSPGASCTQKDRNLCEPANPMGICSGVFPCNASLKLKQTVAPQSAEVTPLAHTTKDKLAFRCASDFAPSTAAPPWMLKSPPAPLADPAPLSASERALLHNLEATDTLNKPICKEKFTSPAHCKDPVTYFTPNESQNYQFAPYIRNLGGGYAGVAADANYSYIAAARSRFVWLFDFDVNINALHRIIRAMVLESPTVPEFLQKFEKKNNKSALEILEKYYKDRDDLDFIQQVYRNNFASLSKHYKASAAPDKKQGEFGWLRFADNYRYIRLLYTQDRITIVPGDMLKDKSMRSIGKSARALGVPIRVYYPSNAEEFWNYTYNDSNYKKNILSLPFDEASITFRSVHEYPWHPTYRKGFKGFWHYVVHGAYNYQKRLLLPHYDYMDYFKMHRVVSKTRADFSTIEIPSAIPKGILEQDR
;
A
#
# COMPACT_ATOMS: atom_id res chain seq x y z
N MET A 1 18.15 -8.20 -79.94
CA MET A 1 17.12 -8.29 -80.99
C MET A 1 15.76 -8.39 -80.32
N HIS A 2 14.92 -7.38 -80.54
CA HIS A 2 13.44 -7.34 -80.53
C HIS A 2 12.61 -7.70 -79.28
N PHE A 3 11.86 -6.67 -78.86
CA PHE A 3 10.62 -6.62 -78.08
C PHE A 3 9.43 -7.33 -78.76
N ILE A 4 8.34 -7.57 -77.98
CA ILE A 4 6.88 -7.27 -78.24
C ILE A 4 6.01 -8.28 -77.44
N ARG A 5 5.36 -7.89 -76.34
CA ARG A 5 4.02 -7.26 -76.14
C ARG A 5 2.81 -8.24 -76.15
N LEU A 6 2.15 -8.27 -74.97
CA LEU A 6 0.70 -8.15 -74.67
C LEU A 6 -0.35 -9.04 -75.37
N ALA A 7 -1.15 -9.74 -74.56
CA ALA A 7 -2.62 -9.61 -74.58
C ALA A 7 -3.27 -10.21 -73.30
N ASN A 8 -4.14 -9.43 -72.67
CA ASN A 8 -5.11 -9.82 -71.65
C ASN A 8 -6.32 -10.51 -72.30
N ALA A 9 -6.91 -11.52 -71.63
CA ALA A 9 -8.36 -11.75 -71.67
C ALA A 9 -8.85 -12.59 -70.47
N ALA A 10 -9.61 -11.93 -69.60
CA ALA A 10 -10.76 -12.35 -68.78
C ALA A 10 -10.83 -13.78 -68.19
N GLN A 11 -10.93 -13.85 -66.86
CA GLN A 11 -11.33 -15.05 -66.11
C GLN A 11 -12.56 -14.73 -65.24
N MET A 12 -13.63 -15.50 -65.46
CA MET A 12 -14.88 -15.48 -64.69
C MET A 12 -14.67 -15.98 -63.25
N ALA A 13 -15.29 -15.29 -62.30
CA ALA A 13 -15.29 -15.64 -60.88
C ALA A 13 -16.43 -16.62 -60.55
N LEU A 14 -16.12 -17.67 -59.78
CA LEU A 14 -17.07 -18.53 -59.05
C LEU A 14 -16.83 -18.32 -57.54
N PRO A 15 -17.87 -18.24 -56.68
CA PRO A 15 -17.70 -17.94 -55.27
C PRO A 15 -17.39 -19.22 -54.48
N ILE A 16 -16.23 -19.25 -53.81
CA ILE A 16 -15.89 -20.28 -52.82
C ILE A 16 -16.41 -19.81 -51.46
N LEU A 17 -17.39 -20.55 -50.93
CA LEU A 17 -17.93 -20.40 -49.58
C LEU A 17 -16.86 -20.83 -48.56
N PHE A 18 -16.19 -19.88 -47.90
CA PHE A 18 -15.36 -20.17 -46.73
C PHE A 18 -16.22 -20.15 -45.46
N LEU A 19 -16.57 -21.33 -44.96
CA LEU A 19 -17.12 -21.51 -43.62
C LEU A 19 -16.00 -21.31 -42.58
N VAL A 20 -15.91 -20.09 -42.03
CA VAL A 20 -15.05 -19.79 -40.87
C VAL A 20 -15.71 -20.35 -39.61
N HIS A 21 -15.25 -21.50 -39.15
CA HIS A 21 -15.53 -21.99 -37.79
C HIS A 21 -14.78 -21.11 -36.79
N CYS A 22 -15.50 -20.23 -36.10
CA CYS A 22 -14.97 -19.45 -34.98
C CYS A 22 -14.94 -20.35 -33.73
N SER A 23 -13.87 -21.12 -33.53
CA SER A 23 -13.61 -21.74 -32.23
C SER A 23 -12.93 -20.71 -31.33
N THR A 24 -13.66 -20.15 -30.38
CA THR A 24 -13.14 -19.29 -29.31
C THR A 24 -12.35 -20.13 -28.31
N SER A 25 -11.11 -20.48 -28.66
CA SER A 25 -10.11 -20.89 -27.67
C SER A 25 -9.64 -19.63 -26.94
N GLN A 26 -10.37 -19.22 -25.89
CA GLN A 26 -9.81 -18.35 -24.86
C GLN A 26 -8.66 -19.13 -24.19
N LYS A 27 -7.43 -18.89 -24.63
CA LYS A 27 -6.27 -19.25 -23.81
C LYS A 27 -6.40 -18.47 -22.51
N LYS A 28 -6.71 -19.16 -21.41
CA LYS A 28 -6.61 -18.63 -20.05
C LYS A 28 -5.27 -17.90 -19.95
N ALA A 29 -5.29 -16.60 -19.67
CA ALA A 29 -4.08 -15.88 -19.33
C ALA A 29 -3.55 -16.48 -18.02
N SER A 30 -2.57 -17.36 -18.12
CA SER A 30 -1.85 -17.90 -16.97
C SER A 30 -0.73 -16.94 -16.62
N LEU A 31 -0.57 -16.65 -15.33
CA LEU A 31 0.61 -15.94 -14.84
C LEU A 31 1.90 -16.69 -15.19
N PRO A 32 3.05 -16.00 -15.25
CA PRO A 32 4.36 -16.64 -15.19
C PRO A 32 4.42 -17.63 -14.02
N ALA A 33 4.96 -18.83 -14.25
CA ALA A 33 5.06 -19.91 -13.26
C ALA A 33 5.73 -19.47 -11.93
N GLU A 34 6.55 -18.42 -11.96
CA GLU A 34 7.24 -17.82 -10.83
C GLU A 34 6.32 -17.12 -9.81
N LEU A 35 5.09 -16.78 -10.17
CA LEU A 35 4.09 -16.22 -9.24
C LEU A 35 3.24 -17.31 -8.54
N VAL A 36 3.38 -18.58 -8.97
CA VAL A 36 2.71 -19.72 -8.33
C VAL A 36 3.39 -20.08 -7.00
N GLU A 37 4.68 -19.75 -6.84
CA GLU A 37 5.41 -19.89 -5.57
C GLU A 37 5.32 -18.66 -4.65
N SER A 38 4.85 -17.49 -5.12
CA SER A 38 4.87 -16.23 -4.37
C SER A 38 3.67 -16.04 -3.41
N THR A 39 3.17 -17.13 -2.82
CA THR A 39 1.77 -17.33 -2.36
C THR A 39 1.19 -16.24 -1.44
N PHE A 40 0.73 -15.12 -1.99
CA PHE A 40 -0.39 -14.37 -1.45
C PHE A 40 -1.60 -15.32 -1.45
N ARG A 41 -2.32 -15.42 -0.33
CA ARG A 41 -3.51 -16.26 -0.21
C ARG A 41 -4.66 -15.38 0.25
N TYR A 42 -5.71 -15.34 -0.56
CA TYR A 42 -6.98 -14.78 -0.14
C TYR A 42 -7.51 -15.55 1.09
N THR A 43 -8.11 -14.83 2.02
CA THR A 43 -8.74 -15.38 3.23
C THR A 43 -10.20 -15.70 2.97
N ALA A 44 -10.87 -16.34 3.94
CA ALA A 44 -12.30 -16.59 3.86
C ALA A 44 -13.12 -15.28 3.72
N ASN A 45 -12.64 -14.16 4.25
CA ASN A 45 -13.35 -12.87 4.16
C ASN A 45 -13.40 -12.33 2.72
N ASP A 46 -12.46 -12.74 1.87
CA ASP A 46 -12.45 -12.33 0.47
C ASP A 46 -13.52 -13.02 -0.36
N THR A 47 -14.13 -14.09 0.16
CA THR A 47 -15.17 -14.83 -0.55
C THR A 47 -16.56 -14.17 -0.40
N ASP A 48 -16.78 -13.36 0.66
CA ASP A 48 -18.03 -12.64 0.89
C ASP A 48 -17.81 -11.19 1.37
N ASN A 49 -17.43 -10.31 0.43
CA ASN A 49 -17.24 -8.88 0.72
C ASN A 49 -18.56 -8.09 0.86
N CYS A 50 -19.71 -8.77 0.96
CA CYS A 50 -21.01 -8.13 1.16
C CYS A 50 -21.49 -8.16 2.60
N ALA A 51 -20.86 -8.97 3.47
CA ALA A 51 -21.26 -9.09 4.86
C ALA A 51 -21.23 -7.73 5.57
N GLY A 52 -22.40 -7.24 5.99
CA GLY A 52 -22.55 -5.94 6.67
C GLY A 52 -22.51 -4.71 5.74
N SER A 53 -22.47 -4.88 4.42
CA SER A 53 -22.66 -3.75 3.50
C SER A 53 -24.15 -3.43 3.34
N GLN A 54 -24.49 -2.14 3.24
CA GLN A 54 -25.85 -1.67 2.95
C GLN A 54 -26.21 -1.70 1.45
N GLY A 55 -25.31 -2.18 0.60
CA GLY A 55 -25.50 -2.23 -0.85
C GLY A 55 -26.03 -3.58 -1.36
N ILE A 56 -26.40 -3.60 -2.63
CA ILE A 56 -26.72 -4.82 -3.39
C ILE A 56 -25.45 -5.66 -3.51
N CYS A 57 -25.59 -6.96 -3.35
CA CYS A 57 -24.48 -7.89 -3.41
C CYS A 57 -24.40 -8.54 -4.79
N LEU A 58 -23.43 -8.11 -5.60
CA LEU A 58 -23.18 -8.64 -6.94
C LEU A 58 -22.37 -9.93 -6.83
N SER A 59 -22.85 -11.01 -7.46
CA SER A 59 -22.13 -12.30 -7.48
C SER A 59 -20.87 -12.26 -8.35
N SER A 60 -19.95 -13.20 -8.12
CA SER A 60 -18.75 -13.38 -8.94
C SER A 60 -19.06 -13.61 -10.41
N ASP A 61 -20.18 -14.24 -10.74
CA ASP A 61 -20.56 -14.52 -12.14
C ASP A 61 -21.06 -13.25 -12.85
N ALA A 62 -21.58 -12.28 -12.09
CA ALA A 62 -22.06 -11.01 -12.62
C ALA A 62 -20.93 -9.99 -12.83
N VAL A 63 -19.80 -10.13 -12.13
CA VAL A 63 -18.68 -9.17 -12.14
C VAL A 63 -17.32 -9.88 -12.09
N THR A 64 -17.18 -11.00 -12.81
CA THR A 64 -16.02 -11.89 -12.66
C THR A 64 -14.70 -11.15 -12.78
N ARG A 65 -13.97 -11.07 -11.68
CA ARG A 65 -12.58 -10.62 -11.69
C ARG A 65 -11.66 -11.82 -11.71
N HIS A 66 -10.95 -12.00 -12.81
CA HIS A 66 -9.81 -12.89 -12.83
C HIS A 66 -8.66 -12.17 -12.15
N LEU A 67 -8.48 -12.44 -10.85
CA LEU A 67 -7.29 -11.98 -10.14
C LEU A 67 -6.13 -12.92 -10.51
N PRO A 68 -4.89 -12.40 -10.54
CA PRO A 68 -3.69 -13.23 -10.65
C PRO A 68 -3.74 -14.39 -9.63
N ALA A 69 -3.32 -15.60 -10.05
CA ALA A 69 -3.22 -16.85 -9.28
C ALA A 69 -4.51 -17.69 -9.13
N GLY A 70 -5.51 -17.48 -10.00
CA GLY A 70 -6.72 -18.33 -10.01
C GLY A 70 -7.68 -18.07 -8.85
N ALA A 71 -7.46 -16.99 -8.10
CA ALA A 71 -8.42 -16.50 -7.14
C ALA A 71 -9.63 -15.91 -7.89
N VAL A 72 -10.81 -16.47 -7.63
CA VAL A 72 -12.08 -15.93 -8.12
C VAL A 72 -12.41 -14.68 -7.30
N SER A 73 -12.93 -13.63 -7.95
CA SER A 73 -13.40 -12.45 -7.22
C SER A 73 -14.47 -12.83 -6.21
N GLY A 74 -14.33 -12.32 -4.99
CA GLY A 74 -15.45 -12.28 -4.06
C GLY A 74 -16.61 -11.47 -4.60
N LYS A 75 -17.75 -11.59 -3.93
CA LYS A 75 -18.90 -10.73 -4.18
C LYS A 75 -18.51 -9.26 -4.03
N VAL A 76 -19.09 -8.37 -4.83
CA VAL A 76 -18.89 -6.91 -4.73
C VAL A 76 -20.17 -6.29 -4.22
N SER A 77 -20.08 -5.41 -3.23
CA SER A 77 -21.26 -4.64 -2.82
C SER A 77 -21.33 -3.32 -3.58
N ILE A 78 -22.48 -2.99 -4.17
CA ILE A 78 -22.74 -1.71 -4.84
C ILE A 78 -23.92 -0.99 -4.17
N ASP A 79 -23.83 0.33 -4.00
CA ASP A 79 -24.92 1.08 -3.36
C ASP A 79 -26.23 0.98 -4.14
N GLN A 80 -27.32 0.75 -3.42
CA GLN A 80 -28.66 0.66 -4.00
C GLN A 80 -29.11 1.99 -4.62
N ASN A 81 -28.72 3.10 -3.98
CA ASN A 81 -29.09 4.47 -4.36
C ASN A 81 -27.85 5.26 -4.79
N VAL A 82 -28.06 6.27 -5.63
CA VAL A 82 -27.03 7.28 -5.90
C VAL A 82 -26.77 8.14 -4.66
N VAL A 83 -25.57 8.71 -4.57
CA VAL A 83 -25.20 9.64 -3.50
C VAL A 83 -26.10 10.86 -3.55
N THR A 84 -26.74 11.18 -2.43
CA THR A 84 -27.62 12.33 -2.30
C THR A 84 -26.85 13.60 -1.93
N ASN A 85 -27.49 14.77 -2.08
CA ASN A 85 -26.92 16.03 -1.61
C ASN A 85 -26.57 15.97 -0.11
N ALA A 86 -27.48 15.44 0.72
CA ALA A 86 -27.24 15.29 2.16
C ALA A 86 -26.05 14.38 2.47
N ASP A 87 -25.90 13.29 1.72
CA ASP A 87 -24.76 12.39 1.87
C ASP A 87 -23.45 13.07 1.51
N TYR A 88 -23.40 13.79 0.39
CA TYR A 88 -22.21 14.55 -0.02
C TYR A 88 -21.83 15.64 1.00
N GLN A 89 -22.82 16.32 1.59
CA GLN A 89 -22.57 17.34 2.63
C GLN A 89 -21.87 16.76 3.87
N LYS A 90 -22.07 15.49 4.21
CA LYS A 90 -21.31 14.84 5.30
C LYS A 90 -19.81 14.79 4.99
N CYS A 91 -19.44 14.46 3.76
CA CYS A 91 -18.04 14.48 3.32
C CYS A 91 -17.43 15.89 3.34
N VAL A 92 -18.24 16.91 2.99
CA VAL A 92 -17.85 18.32 3.06
C VAL A 92 -17.68 18.79 4.51
N ALA A 93 -18.60 18.41 5.40
CA ALA A 93 -18.52 18.71 6.84
C ALA A 93 -17.30 18.06 7.49
N ASP A 94 -16.89 16.89 6.99
CA ASP A 94 -15.67 16.19 7.36
C ASP A 94 -14.40 16.79 6.72
N LEU A 95 -14.57 17.90 6.00
CA LEU A 95 -13.57 18.65 5.24
C LEU A 95 -12.93 17.83 4.10
N HIS A 96 -13.38 16.61 3.84
CA HIS A 96 -12.75 15.72 2.87
C HIS A 96 -13.15 16.06 1.43
N CYS A 97 -14.41 16.47 1.24
CA CYS A 97 -14.91 16.93 -0.04
C CYS A 97 -14.94 18.47 -0.10
N GLU A 98 -14.79 19.01 -1.30
CA GLU A 98 -15.00 20.43 -1.57
C GLU A 98 -16.49 20.75 -1.64
N LYS A 99 -16.89 22.00 -1.34
CA LYS A 99 -18.30 22.41 -1.46
C LYS A 99 -18.77 22.28 -2.90
N ASN A 100 -19.93 21.65 -3.10
CA ASN A 100 -20.55 21.57 -4.42
C ASN A 100 -21.19 22.91 -4.82
N ALA A 101 -20.42 23.80 -5.45
CA ALA A 101 -20.92 25.10 -5.93
C ALA A 101 -22.00 24.98 -7.03
N TYR A 102 -22.14 23.82 -7.68
CA TYR A 102 -23.18 23.59 -8.68
C TYR A 102 -24.56 23.45 -8.05
N SER A 103 -24.66 22.88 -6.85
CA SER A 103 -25.93 22.68 -6.13
C SER A 103 -26.73 23.97 -5.93
N ALA A 104 -26.06 25.09 -5.68
CA ALA A 104 -26.69 26.41 -5.50
C ALA A 104 -27.32 26.98 -6.78
N LYS A 105 -26.98 26.43 -7.95
CA LYS A 105 -27.51 26.84 -9.26
C LYS A 105 -28.63 25.94 -9.76
N LEU A 106 -28.95 24.87 -9.02
CA LEU A 106 -29.98 23.91 -9.39
C LEU A 106 -31.38 24.41 -8.99
N PRO A 107 -32.42 24.03 -9.74
CA PRO A 107 -33.80 24.20 -9.31
C PRO A 107 -34.02 23.61 -7.91
N LYS A 108 -34.92 24.21 -7.11
CA LYS A 108 -35.15 23.85 -5.70
C LYS A 108 -35.35 22.34 -5.47
N ALA A 109 -36.05 21.66 -6.38
CA ALA A 109 -36.27 20.22 -6.31
C ALA A 109 -34.98 19.38 -6.43
N LEU A 110 -34.02 19.83 -7.25
CA LEU A 110 -32.73 19.17 -7.46
C LEU A 110 -31.66 19.59 -6.43
N ALA A 111 -31.93 20.66 -5.69
CA ALA A 111 -31.13 21.10 -4.55
C ALA A 111 -31.60 20.49 -3.21
N ALA A 112 -32.68 19.71 -3.21
CA ALA A 112 -33.18 19.05 -2.01
C ALA A 112 -32.19 18.01 -1.47
N ASP A 113 -32.22 17.78 -0.16
CA ASP A 113 -31.32 16.87 0.55
C ASP A 113 -31.34 15.44 0.02
N SER A 114 -32.54 14.94 -0.33
CA SER A 114 -32.75 13.60 -0.89
C SER A 114 -32.46 13.50 -2.39
N ALA A 115 -32.28 14.63 -3.08
CA ALA A 115 -31.99 14.62 -4.51
C ALA A 115 -30.55 14.15 -4.78
N PRO A 116 -30.27 13.58 -5.96
CA PRO A 116 -28.91 13.17 -6.34
C PRO A 116 -27.91 14.32 -6.27
N ALA A 117 -26.70 14.04 -5.81
CA ALA A 117 -25.58 14.99 -5.83
C ALA A 117 -25.03 15.14 -7.25
N LEU A 118 -25.55 16.12 -7.99
CA LEU A 118 -25.19 16.39 -9.39
C LEU A 118 -24.08 17.45 -9.54
N GLY A 119 -23.46 17.51 -10.73
CA GLY A 119 -22.49 18.54 -11.11
C GLY A 119 -21.11 18.38 -10.50
N LEU A 120 -20.80 17.17 -10.03
CA LEU A 120 -19.50 16.80 -9.50
C LEU A 120 -18.70 16.10 -10.61
N ASN A 121 -17.46 16.54 -10.79
CA ASN A 121 -16.55 15.86 -11.70
C ASN A 121 -16.14 14.49 -11.14
N PHE A 122 -15.51 13.67 -11.97
CA PHE A 122 -15.16 12.30 -11.58
C PHE A 122 -14.22 12.25 -10.36
N GLU A 123 -13.27 13.19 -10.26
CA GLU A 123 -12.36 13.27 -9.13
C GLU A 123 -13.10 13.54 -7.81
N ALA A 124 -14.10 14.43 -7.81
CA ALA A 124 -14.91 14.72 -6.62
C ALA A 124 -15.77 13.52 -6.21
N ALA A 125 -16.33 12.77 -7.18
CA ALA A 125 -17.06 11.52 -6.92
C ALA A 125 -16.13 10.46 -6.31
N MET A 126 -14.92 10.29 -6.85
CA MET A 126 -13.91 9.39 -6.31
C MET A 126 -13.52 9.72 -4.87
N ARG A 127 -13.26 11.00 -4.56
CA ARG A 127 -12.93 11.45 -3.20
C ARG A 127 -14.06 11.13 -2.22
N TYR A 128 -15.32 11.34 -2.64
CA TYR A 128 -16.47 10.97 -1.82
C TYR A 128 -16.48 9.47 -1.52
N CYS A 129 -16.34 8.62 -2.55
CA CYS A 129 -16.36 7.17 -2.34
C CYS A 129 -15.21 6.71 -1.45
N ALA A 130 -14.00 7.26 -1.60
CA ALA A 130 -12.88 6.96 -0.72
C ALA A 130 -13.18 7.34 0.74
N TRP A 131 -13.74 8.53 1.00
CA TRP A 131 -14.18 8.94 2.34
C TRP A 131 -15.26 8.03 2.93
N ALA A 132 -16.17 7.54 2.08
CA ALA A 132 -17.18 6.56 2.46
C ALA A 132 -16.62 5.14 2.68
N GLY A 133 -15.31 4.93 2.56
CA GLY A 133 -14.66 3.62 2.71
C GLY A 133 -14.96 2.66 1.54
N ARG A 134 -15.10 3.23 0.34
CA ARG A 134 -15.55 2.57 -0.90
C ARG A 134 -14.75 3.10 -2.11
N ARG A 135 -15.13 2.71 -3.31
CA ARG A 135 -14.57 3.21 -4.59
C ARG A 135 -15.68 3.45 -5.61
N MET A 136 -15.32 4.05 -6.75
CA MET A 136 -16.21 4.13 -7.90
C MET A 136 -16.47 2.73 -8.50
N PRO A 137 -17.71 2.41 -8.90
CA PRO A 137 -18.04 1.15 -9.55
C PRO A 137 -17.53 1.10 -10.99
N THR A 138 -17.29 -0.10 -11.52
CA THR A 138 -17.00 -0.29 -12.95
C THR A 138 -18.30 -0.26 -13.78
N VAL A 139 -18.17 -0.14 -15.10
CA VAL A 139 -19.30 -0.29 -16.04
C VAL A 139 -19.95 -1.65 -15.88
N ALA A 140 -19.16 -2.71 -15.70
CA ALA A 140 -19.67 -4.07 -15.49
C ALA A 140 -20.49 -4.16 -14.19
N GLU A 141 -20.01 -3.55 -13.11
CA GLU A 141 -20.72 -3.52 -11.82
C GLU A 141 -22.03 -2.72 -11.90
N LEU A 142 -22.02 -1.57 -12.57
CA LEU A 142 -23.24 -0.80 -12.80
C LEU A 142 -24.25 -1.60 -13.62
N LYS A 143 -23.82 -2.23 -14.71
CA LYS A 143 -24.71 -3.07 -15.55
C LYS A 143 -25.25 -4.27 -14.80
N ALA A 144 -24.42 -4.95 -14.01
CA ALA A 144 -24.87 -6.04 -13.15
C ALA A 144 -25.91 -5.53 -12.14
N GLY A 145 -25.67 -4.39 -11.50
CA GLY A 145 -26.64 -3.73 -10.63
C GLY A 145 -27.97 -3.45 -11.32
N LEU A 146 -27.98 -2.97 -12.57
CA LEU A 146 -29.22 -2.68 -13.32
C LEU A 146 -30.12 -3.91 -13.57
N THR A 147 -29.59 -5.12 -13.43
CA THR A 147 -30.36 -6.37 -13.50
C THR A 147 -31.04 -6.73 -12.18
N ASP A 148 -30.61 -6.13 -11.06
CA ASP A 148 -31.18 -6.34 -9.75
C ASP A 148 -32.38 -5.40 -9.51
N PRO A 149 -33.55 -5.91 -9.10
CA PRO A 149 -34.74 -5.09 -8.89
C PRO A 149 -34.60 -4.07 -7.74
N ALA A 150 -33.68 -4.29 -6.79
CA ALA A 150 -33.42 -3.32 -5.73
C ALA A 150 -32.65 -2.10 -6.25
N PHE A 151 -31.96 -2.19 -7.38
CA PHE A 151 -31.11 -1.11 -7.90
C PHE A 151 -31.95 0.08 -8.37
N ALA A 152 -31.86 1.20 -7.63
CA ALA A 152 -32.62 2.39 -7.96
C ALA A 152 -32.09 3.01 -9.26
N ARG A 153 -32.92 3.02 -10.30
CA ARG A 153 -32.64 3.70 -11.58
C ARG A 153 -32.93 5.18 -11.45
N THR A 154 -32.05 6.00 -12.00
CA THR A 154 -32.21 7.46 -12.06
C THR A 154 -32.25 7.94 -13.51
N ASP A 155 -32.81 9.12 -13.73
CA ASP A 155 -32.82 9.76 -15.06
C ASP A 155 -31.48 10.41 -15.42
N TYR A 156 -30.51 10.37 -14.50
CA TYR A 156 -29.18 10.90 -14.68
C TYR A 156 -28.20 9.79 -15.02
N ARG A 157 -27.27 10.07 -15.94
CA ARG A 157 -26.17 9.14 -16.19
C ARG A 157 -25.26 9.07 -14.98
N GLU A 158 -24.62 7.93 -14.79
CA GLU A 158 -23.76 7.66 -13.64
C GLU A 158 -22.29 7.53 -14.04
N TRP A 159 -21.41 8.13 -13.24
CA TRP A 159 -19.97 7.93 -13.37
C TRP A 159 -19.58 6.47 -13.15
N SER A 160 -18.64 5.96 -13.96
CA SER A 160 -17.96 4.68 -13.74
C SER A 160 -16.46 4.86 -13.65
N ASN A 161 -15.78 3.90 -13.03
CA ASN A 161 -14.32 3.91 -12.86
C ASN A 161 -13.55 3.66 -14.17
N ASP A 162 -14.21 3.14 -15.20
CA ASP A 162 -13.58 2.75 -16.46
C ASP A 162 -13.15 3.96 -17.29
N TRP A 163 -11.90 3.93 -17.74
CA TRP A 163 -11.41 4.87 -18.75
C TRP A 163 -11.98 4.52 -20.13
N ALA A 164 -12.28 5.54 -20.92
CA ALA A 164 -12.52 5.40 -22.36
C ALA A 164 -11.28 5.84 -23.15
N LEU A 165 -10.99 5.13 -24.23
CA LEU A 165 -10.07 5.62 -25.25
C LEU A 165 -10.71 6.80 -26.00
N SER A 166 -9.87 7.72 -26.47
CA SER A 166 -10.31 8.76 -27.40
C SER A 166 -10.86 8.13 -28.69
N PRO A 167 -11.83 8.75 -29.38
CA PRO A 167 -12.32 8.27 -30.66
C PRO A 167 -11.16 8.01 -31.65
N GLY A 168 -11.16 6.84 -32.29
CA GLY A 168 -10.11 6.41 -33.22
C GLY A 168 -8.83 5.86 -32.57
N ALA A 169 -8.68 5.94 -31.25
CA ALA A 169 -7.58 5.27 -30.55
C ALA A 169 -7.90 3.78 -30.36
N SER A 170 -6.87 2.94 -30.48
CA SER A 170 -6.95 1.50 -30.25
C SER A 170 -5.82 1.05 -29.32
N CYS A 171 -6.03 -0.07 -28.66
CA CYS A 171 -5.01 -0.68 -27.80
C CYS A 171 -3.93 -1.34 -28.68
N THR A 172 -2.78 -0.69 -28.83
CA THR A 172 -1.66 -1.25 -29.60
C THR A 172 -0.76 -2.16 -28.76
N GLN A 173 0.19 -2.87 -29.39
CA GLN A 173 1.19 -3.66 -28.67
C GLN A 173 2.08 -2.81 -27.72
N LYS A 174 2.29 -1.53 -28.02
CA LYS A 174 3.00 -0.59 -27.13
C LYS A 174 2.12 -0.15 -25.94
N ASP A 175 0.80 -0.19 -26.10
CA ASP A 175 -0.19 0.14 -25.06
C ASP A 175 -0.71 -1.12 -24.33
N ARG A 176 -0.08 -2.28 -24.51
CA ARG A 176 -0.52 -3.56 -23.92
C ARG A 176 -0.64 -3.52 -22.40
N ASN A 177 0.16 -2.68 -21.74
CA ASN A 177 0.01 -2.48 -20.31
C ASN A 177 -1.34 -1.81 -20.04
N LEU A 178 -1.65 -0.67 -20.67
CA LEU A 178 -2.89 0.10 -20.49
C LEU A 178 -4.18 -0.72 -20.69
N CYS A 179 -4.21 -1.58 -21.69
CA CYS A 179 -5.42 -2.31 -22.09
C CYS A 179 -5.34 -3.80 -21.83
N GLU A 180 -4.76 -4.21 -20.70
CA GLU A 180 -4.65 -5.64 -20.38
C GLU A 180 -6.01 -6.35 -20.52
N PRO A 181 -6.17 -7.33 -21.46
CA PRO A 181 -7.48 -7.82 -21.88
C PRO A 181 -8.29 -8.54 -20.79
N ALA A 182 -7.66 -8.90 -19.67
CA ALA A 182 -8.27 -9.55 -18.52
C ALA A 182 -8.45 -8.62 -17.30
N ASN A 183 -8.23 -7.31 -17.47
CA ASN A 183 -8.26 -6.37 -16.35
C ASN A 183 -9.69 -6.13 -15.85
N PRO A 184 -10.02 -6.57 -14.62
CA PRO A 184 -11.38 -6.47 -14.10
C PRO A 184 -11.83 -5.03 -13.80
N MET A 185 -10.89 -4.10 -13.75
CA MET A 185 -11.13 -2.68 -13.47
C MET A 185 -11.04 -1.81 -14.73
N GLY A 186 -11.08 -2.44 -15.91
CA GLY A 186 -11.02 -1.77 -17.21
C GLY A 186 -9.62 -1.25 -17.55
N ILE A 187 -9.54 -0.35 -18.54
CA ILE A 187 -8.27 0.26 -18.96
C ILE A 187 -7.56 0.86 -17.75
N CYS A 188 -6.26 0.58 -17.65
CA CYS A 188 -5.38 1.06 -16.59
C CYS A 188 -5.78 0.65 -15.17
N SER A 189 -6.52 -0.43 -15.02
CA SER A 189 -7.07 -0.87 -13.72
C SER A 189 -7.87 0.22 -13.00
N GLY A 190 -8.36 1.22 -13.74
CA GLY A 190 -9.08 2.36 -13.21
C GLY A 190 -8.26 3.35 -12.35
N VAL A 191 -6.93 3.22 -12.27
CA VAL A 191 -6.10 4.18 -11.49
C VAL A 191 -6.32 5.61 -11.99
N PHE A 192 -6.29 6.58 -11.07
CA PHE A 192 -6.54 7.98 -11.38
C PHE A 192 -5.51 8.91 -10.72
N PRO A 193 -4.82 9.76 -11.50
CA PRO A 193 -4.76 9.73 -12.97
C PRO A 193 -4.07 8.45 -13.46
N CYS A 194 -4.35 8.00 -14.68
CA CYS A 194 -3.63 6.88 -15.29
C CYS A 194 -2.53 7.36 -16.25
N ASN A 195 -2.94 8.07 -17.30
CA ASN A 195 -2.07 8.55 -18.36
C ASN A 195 -2.54 9.94 -18.76
N ALA A 196 -1.61 10.84 -19.09
CA ALA A 196 -1.92 12.19 -19.54
C ALA A 196 -2.91 12.22 -20.72
N SER A 197 -2.89 11.23 -21.62
CA SER A 197 -3.79 11.14 -22.78
C SER A 197 -5.19 10.63 -22.45
N LEU A 198 -5.38 9.95 -21.31
CA LEU A 198 -6.70 9.46 -20.91
C LEU A 198 -7.47 10.60 -20.23
N LYS A 199 -8.41 11.18 -21.00
CA LYS A 199 -9.24 12.30 -20.55
C LYS A 199 -10.72 11.95 -20.39
N LEU A 200 -11.15 10.77 -20.86
CA LEU A 200 -12.55 10.38 -20.90
C LEU A 200 -12.84 9.23 -19.95
N LYS A 201 -13.89 9.35 -19.12
CA LYS A 201 -14.42 8.26 -18.30
C LYS A 201 -15.73 7.76 -18.90
N GLN A 202 -16.00 6.46 -18.79
CA GLN A 202 -17.27 5.90 -19.22
C GLN A 202 -18.37 6.32 -18.23
N THR A 203 -19.56 6.58 -18.75
CA THR A 203 -20.77 6.81 -17.96
C THR A 203 -21.88 5.89 -18.40
N VAL A 204 -22.73 5.46 -17.49
CA VAL A 204 -23.84 4.52 -17.78
C VAL A 204 -25.17 5.22 -17.59
N ALA A 205 -26.09 5.13 -18.55
CA ALA A 205 -27.47 5.57 -18.38
C ALA A 205 -28.30 4.47 -17.68
N PRO A 206 -28.83 4.70 -16.46
CA PRO A 206 -29.51 3.64 -15.72
C PRO A 206 -30.80 3.12 -16.39
N GLN A 207 -31.45 3.95 -17.21
CA GLN A 207 -32.70 3.55 -17.88
C GLN A 207 -32.47 2.61 -19.08
N SER A 208 -31.37 2.76 -19.80
CA SER A 208 -31.09 2.04 -21.05
C SER A 208 -29.85 1.14 -21.00
N ALA A 209 -29.06 1.21 -19.92
CA ALA A 209 -27.72 0.63 -19.80
C ALA A 209 -26.71 1.11 -20.88
N GLU A 210 -27.04 2.18 -21.61
CA GLU A 210 -26.19 2.76 -22.64
C GLU A 210 -24.92 3.34 -22.00
N VAL A 211 -23.77 3.12 -22.65
CA VAL A 211 -22.47 3.60 -22.18
C VAL A 211 -21.92 4.67 -23.11
N THR A 212 -21.54 5.81 -22.54
CA THR A 212 -21.07 6.98 -23.30
C THR A 212 -19.83 7.57 -22.61
N PRO A 213 -18.75 7.87 -23.35
CA PRO A 213 -17.57 8.52 -22.78
C PRO A 213 -17.83 10.01 -22.55
N LEU A 214 -17.44 10.53 -21.39
CA LEU A 214 -17.46 11.96 -21.08
C LEU A 214 -16.12 12.41 -20.48
N ALA A 215 -15.77 13.68 -20.66
CA ALA A 215 -14.55 14.23 -20.07
C ALA A 215 -14.60 14.13 -18.55
N HIS A 216 -13.58 13.56 -17.91
CA HIS A 216 -13.55 13.36 -16.45
C HIS A 216 -13.62 14.67 -15.64
N THR A 217 -13.33 15.80 -16.27
CA THR A 217 -13.43 17.15 -15.71
C THR A 217 -14.82 17.76 -15.83
N THR A 218 -15.74 17.15 -16.61
CA THR A 218 -17.08 17.70 -16.80
C THR A 218 -17.85 17.78 -15.48
N LYS A 219 -18.74 18.76 -15.41
CA LYS A 219 -19.66 18.99 -14.30
C LYS A 219 -21.12 18.93 -14.77
N ASP A 220 -21.37 18.10 -15.78
CA ASP A 220 -22.73 17.82 -16.27
C ASP A 220 -23.60 17.24 -15.13
N LYS A 221 -24.91 17.11 -15.39
CA LYS A 221 -25.89 16.50 -14.47
C LYS A 221 -25.70 14.98 -14.36
N LEU A 222 -24.53 14.57 -13.90
CA LEU A 222 -24.14 13.19 -13.66
C LEU A 222 -24.33 12.87 -12.19
N ALA A 223 -24.99 11.74 -11.94
CA ALA A 223 -25.04 11.13 -10.62
C ALA A 223 -23.86 10.16 -10.45
N PHE A 224 -23.73 9.61 -9.26
CA PHE A 224 -22.77 8.55 -8.98
C PHE A 224 -23.20 7.78 -7.74
N ARG A 225 -22.64 6.58 -7.61
CA ARG A 225 -22.78 5.70 -6.45
C ARG A 225 -21.44 5.02 -6.19
N CYS A 226 -21.31 4.34 -5.06
CA CYS A 226 -20.05 3.68 -4.71
C CYS A 226 -20.19 2.15 -4.69
N ALA A 227 -19.05 1.46 -4.81
CA ALA A 227 -18.91 0.02 -4.66
C ALA A 227 -17.80 -0.30 -3.64
N SER A 228 -17.90 -1.44 -2.96
CA SER A 228 -16.92 -1.93 -2.00
C SER A 228 -16.38 -3.29 -2.41
N ASP A 229 -15.06 -3.43 -2.33
CA ASP A 229 -14.33 -4.70 -2.44
C ASP A 229 -14.07 -5.32 -1.06
N PHE A 230 -14.56 -4.69 0.01
CA PHE A 230 -14.19 -5.00 1.39
C PHE A 230 -15.45 -5.19 2.25
N ALA A 231 -15.52 -6.34 2.93
CA ALA A 231 -16.33 -6.51 4.14
C ALA A 231 -15.42 -6.83 5.33
N PRO A 232 -15.57 -6.12 6.46
CA PRO A 232 -16.38 -4.92 6.62
C PRO A 232 -15.79 -3.72 5.83
N SER A 233 -16.60 -2.68 5.59
CA SER A 233 -16.17 -1.46 4.90
C SER A 233 -14.92 -0.82 5.53
N THR A 234 -14.17 -0.03 4.78
CA THR A 234 -12.97 0.71 5.28
C THR A 234 -13.29 2.11 5.82
N ALA A 235 -14.57 2.38 6.15
CA ALA A 235 -15.02 3.67 6.65
C ALA A 235 -14.39 4.04 8.01
N ALA A 236 -14.10 5.34 8.17
CA ALA A 236 -13.46 5.89 9.37
C ALA A 236 -14.41 6.01 10.58
N PRO A 237 -13.90 6.00 11.82
CA PRO A 237 -12.52 5.65 12.17
C PRO A 237 -12.27 4.14 12.00
N PRO A 238 -11.02 3.73 11.69
CA PRO A 238 -10.67 2.31 11.53
C PRO A 238 -10.75 1.56 12.85
N TRP A 239 -10.78 0.22 12.75
CA TRP A 239 -11.01 -0.68 13.88
C TRP A 239 -10.08 -0.43 15.06
N MET A 240 -8.79 -0.14 14.80
CA MET A 240 -7.75 0.09 15.82
C MET A 240 -7.98 1.34 16.65
N LEU A 241 -8.67 2.34 16.11
CA LEU A 241 -9.00 3.56 16.84
C LEU A 241 -10.32 3.42 17.61
N LYS A 242 -11.27 2.64 17.06
CA LYS A 242 -12.55 2.34 17.71
C LYS A 242 -12.38 1.39 18.89
N SER A 243 -11.55 0.38 18.71
CA SER A 243 -11.29 -0.70 19.67
C SER A 243 -9.81 -1.05 19.64
N PRO A 244 -8.95 -0.21 20.28
CA PRO A 244 -7.52 -0.46 20.34
C PRO A 244 -7.22 -1.83 20.95
N PRO A 245 -6.26 -2.61 20.39
CA PRO A 245 -5.87 -3.88 20.99
C PRO A 245 -5.35 -3.70 22.42
N ALA A 246 -5.73 -4.63 23.29
CA ALA A 246 -5.26 -4.66 24.67
C ALA A 246 -3.72 -4.82 24.72
N PRO A 247 -3.05 -4.33 25.77
CA PRO A 247 -1.63 -4.60 25.98
C PRO A 247 -1.31 -6.09 25.93
N LEU A 248 -0.27 -6.44 25.19
CA LEU A 248 0.21 -7.81 25.11
C LEU A 248 1.25 -8.08 26.20
N ALA A 249 1.23 -9.28 26.79
CA ALA A 249 2.28 -9.73 27.71
C ALA A 249 3.65 -9.81 27.01
N ASP A 250 4.72 -9.95 27.78
CA ASP A 250 6.04 -10.23 27.19
C ASP A 250 6.04 -11.63 26.51
N PRO A 251 6.72 -11.80 25.36
CA PRO A 251 6.83 -13.11 24.74
C PRO A 251 7.75 -14.03 25.54
N ALA A 252 7.44 -15.32 25.53
CA ALA A 252 8.33 -16.36 26.05
C ALA A 252 9.66 -16.39 25.25
N PRO A 253 10.75 -16.97 25.77
CA PRO A 253 11.97 -17.16 24.98
C PRO A 253 11.72 -18.02 23.72
N LEU A 254 12.42 -17.72 22.62
CA LEU A 254 12.38 -18.53 21.40
C LEU A 254 12.92 -19.94 21.64
N SER A 255 12.22 -20.95 21.10
CA SER A 255 12.79 -22.28 20.91
C SER A 255 13.97 -22.24 19.93
N ALA A 256 14.81 -23.27 19.94
CA ALA A 256 15.92 -23.41 18.99
C ALA A 256 15.42 -23.46 17.53
N SER A 257 14.27 -24.11 17.28
CA SER A 257 13.66 -24.20 15.96
C SER A 257 13.18 -22.84 15.46
N GLU A 258 12.46 -22.08 16.29
CA GLU A 258 11.99 -20.74 15.90
C GLU A 258 13.15 -19.79 15.66
N ARG A 259 14.19 -19.85 16.50
CA ARG A 259 15.42 -19.07 16.31
C ARG A 259 16.09 -19.41 14.98
N ALA A 260 16.20 -20.69 14.64
CA ALA A 260 16.74 -21.10 13.35
C ALA A 260 15.89 -20.58 12.18
N LEU A 261 14.57 -20.69 12.25
CA LEU A 261 13.67 -20.17 11.21
C LEU A 261 13.76 -18.65 11.03
N LEU A 262 13.96 -17.91 12.14
CA LEU A 262 14.07 -16.46 12.13
C LEU A 262 15.40 -15.98 11.52
N HIS A 263 16.53 -16.61 11.88
CA HIS A 263 17.87 -16.13 11.50
C HIS A 263 18.48 -16.80 10.28
N ASN A 264 18.15 -18.06 9.99
CA ASN A 264 18.70 -18.80 8.85
C ASN A 264 17.84 -18.57 7.61
N LEU A 265 17.81 -17.32 7.16
CA LEU A 265 17.15 -16.94 5.91
C LEU A 265 17.79 -17.70 4.74
N GLU A 266 16.96 -18.24 3.85
CA GLU A 266 17.40 -19.04 2.69
C GLU A 266 18.40 -18.27 1.81
N ALA A 267 18.15 -16.99 1.60
CA ALA A 267 19.04 -16.12 0.87
C ALA A 267 18.88 -14.64 1.27
N THR A 268 19.95 -13.88 1.15
CA THR A 268 19.94 -12.41 1.27
C THR A 268 20.51 -11.77 0.02
N ASP A 269 20.11 -10.53 -0.24
CA ASP A 269 20.59 -9.73 -1.35
C ASP A 269 22.06 -9.35 -1.18
N THR A 270 22.80 -9.31 -2.30
CA THR A 270 24.11 -8.68 -2.35
C THR A 270 23.92 -7.17 -2.47
N LEU A 271 24.43 -6.40 -1.51
CA LEU A 271 24.26 -4.94 -1.47
C LEU A 271 25.39 -4.21 -2.22
N ASN A 272 25.30 -4.20 -3.55
CA ASN A 272 26.31 -3.59 -4.45
C ASN A 272 25.76 -2.44 -5.31
N LYS A 273 24.66 -1.81 -4.87
CA LYS A 273 24.03 -0.70 -5.59
C LYS A 273 25.01 0.49 -5.67
N PRO A 274 25.34 1.00 -6.87
CA PRO A 274 26.25 2.14 -7.03
C PRO A 274 25.75 3.40 -6.31
N ILE A 275 26.65 4.32 -5.96
CA ILE A 275 26.28 5.61 -5.37
C ILE A 275 25.86 6.59 -6.48
N CYS A 276 24.77 7.32 -6.27
CA CYS A 276 24.28 8.35 -7.20
C CYS A 276 25.23 9.56 -7.25
N LYS A 277 25.19 10.33 -8.35
CA LYS A 277 25.94 11.59 -8.43
C LYS A 277 25.32 12.69 -7.59
N GLU A 278 23.98 12.74 -7.57
CA GLU A 278 23.19 13.70 -6.81
C GLU A 278 22.83 13.15 -5.42
N LYS A 279 22.66 14.06 -4.47
CA LYS A 279 22.20 13.75 -3.10
C LYS A 279 20.68 13.82 -3.02
N PHE A 280 20.09 13.19 -2.00
CA PHE A 280 18.67 13.21 -1.69
C PHE A 280 17.81 12.48 -2.74
N THR A 281 18.38 11.43 -3.35
CA THR A 281 17.73 10.62 -4.38
C THR A 281 18.23 9.18 -4.35
N SER A 282 17.33 8.22 -4.59
CA SER A 282 17.68 6.80 -4.65
C SER A 282 16.90 6.04 -5.74
N PRO A 283 17.06 6.41 -7.03
CA PRO A 283 16.39 5.71 -8.12
C PRO A 283 16.80 4.23 -8.19
N ALA A 284 16.11 3.43 -9.00
CA ALA A 284 16.33 1.99 -9.07
C ALA A 284 17.80 1.56 -9.34
N HIS A 285 18.59 2.39 -10.03
CA HIS A 285 19.96 2.06 -10.45
C HIS A 285 21.07 2.56 -9.52
N CYS A 286 20.79 3.43 -8.53
CA CYS A 286 21.80 3.93 -7.60
C CYS A 286 21.22 4.29 -6.21
N LYS A 287 22.09 4.37 -5.20
CA LYS A 287 21.75 4.80 -3.85
C LYS A 287 22.26 6.20 -3.53
N ASP A 288 21.55 6.87 -2.64
CA ASP A 288 21.95 8.18 -2.15
C ASP A 288 23.38 8.17 -1.58
N PRO A 289 24.22 9.17 -1.90
CA PRO A 289 25.49 9.41 -1.22
C PRO A 289 25.37 9.63 0.29
N VAL A 290 24.19 10.05 0.76
CA VAL A 290 23.93 10.33 2.17
C VAL A 290 23.36 9.09 2.85
N THR A 291 24.05 8.59 3.88
CA THR A 291 23.47 7.61 4.81
C THR A 291 22.63 8.30 5.87
N TYR A 292 21.39 7.86 6.01
CA TYR A 292 20.42 8.41 6.97
C TYR A 292 20.47 7.65 8.31
N PHE A 293 21.53 7.86 9.11
CA PHE A 293 21.69 7.22 10.43
C PHE A 293 20.64 7.64 11.46
N THR A 294 19.93 8.75 11.22
CA THR A 294 18.89 9.30 12.10
C THR A 294 17.66 9.65 11.29
N PRO A 295 16.44 9.34 11.77
CA PRO A 295 15.22 9.67 11.05
C PRO A 295 15.00 11.18 10.97
N ASN A 296 14.47 11.64 9.84
CA ASN A 296 14.04 13.02 9.59
C ASN A 296 12.50 13.15 9.52
N GLU A 297 11.77 12.12 9.93
CA GLU A 297 10.31 12.08 10.04
C GLU A 297 9.84 12.61 11.41
N SER A 298 9.81 13.93 11.57
CA SER A 298 9.55 14.59 12.87
C SER A 298 8.18 14.31 13.50
N GLN A 299 7.27 13.64 12.80
CA GLN A 299 5.88 13.40 13.22
C GLN A 299 5.45 11.95 13.08
N ASN A 300 6.42 11.03 13.11
CA ASN A 300 6.21 9.59 13.04
C ASN A 300 5.37 9.01 14.21
N TYR A 301 5.30 9.70 15.35
CA TYR A 301 4.43 9.31 16.46
C TYR A 301 2.94 9.18 16.05
N GLN A 302 2.53 9.78 14.94
CA GLN A 302 1.18 9.67 14.40
C GLN A 302 0.81 8.24 13.96
N PHE A 303 1.79 7.39 13.67
CA PHE A 303 1.56 6.00 13.34
C PHE A 303 1.18 5.15 14.57
N ALA A 304 1.62 5.55 15.77
CA ALA A 304 1.50 4.73 16.98
C ALA A 304 0.07 4.23 17.27
N PRO A 305 -1.00 5.06 17.17
CA PRO A 305 -2.37 4.58 17.41
C PRO A 305 -2.84 3.49 16.43
N TYR A 306 -2.23 3.40 15.26
CA TYR A 306 -2.60 2.45 14.20
C TYR A 306 -1.76 1.18 14.21
N ILE A 307 -0.79 1.05 15.12
CA ILE A 307 -0.01 -0.18 15.22
C ILE A 307 0.03 -0.72 16.65
N ARG A 308 -0.56 0.01 17.60
CA ARG A 308 -0.50 -0.29 19.03
C ARG A 308 -0.89 -1.74 19.31
N ASN A 309 -0.01 -2.46 19.99
CA ASN A 309 -0.24 -3.82 20.47
C ASN A 309 -0.69 -4.81 19.38
N LEU A 310 -0.31 -4.57 18.13
CA LEU A 310 -0.62 -5.50 17.05
C LEU A 310 0.12 -6.83 17.17
N GLY A 311 1.20 -6.98 17.93
CA GLY A 311 1.91 -8.25 18.00
C GLY A 311 2.51 -8.67 16.65
N GLY A 312 2.45 -9.96 16.35
CA GLY A 312 2.94 -10.54 15.09
C GLY A 312 4.38 -10.17 14.68
N GLY A 313 4.63 -10.24 13.37
CA GLY A 313 5.90 -9.90 12.74
C GLY A 313 6.02 -8.42 12.35
N TYR A 314 7.24 -7.88 12.44
CA TYR A 314 7.62 -6.56 11.97
C TYR A 314 8.68 -6.68 10.87
N ALA A 315 8.48 -5.99 9.74
CA ALA A 315 9.50 -5.81 8.72
C ALA A 315 9.64 -4.32 8.38
N GLY A 316 10.84 -3.75 8.48
CA GLY A 316 11.01 -2.32 8.19
C GLY A 316 12.42 -1.91 7.80
N VAL A 317 12.49 -0.82 7.01
CA VAL A 317 13.72 -0.13 6.59
C VAL A 317 14.09 1.02 7.51
N ALA A 318 15.24 1.65 7.23
CA ALA A 318 15.79 2.80 7.93
C ALA A 318 16.39 2.47 9.29
N ALA A 319 16.88 3.51 9.97
CA ALA A 319 17.65 3.42 11.21
C ALA A 319 16.79 3.12 12.46
N ASP A 320 17.01 3.86 13.54
CA ASP A 320 16.46 3.55 14.86
C ASP A 320 14.96 3.86 15.04
N ALA A 321 14.33 4.55 14.09
CA ALA A 321 12.87 4.78 14.09
C ALA A 321 12.10 3.46 14.27
N ASN A 322 12.61 2.37 13.66
CA ASN A 322 12.05 1.02 13.77
C ASN A 322 11.78 0.60 15.21
N TYR A 323 12.69 0.85 16.16
CA TYR A 323 12.52 0.40 17.54
C TYR A 323 11.33 1.07 18.23
N SER A 324 10.98 2.30 17.85
CA SER A 324 9.80 2.96 18.40
C SER A 324 8.51 2.33 17.87
N TYR A 325 8.51 1.92 16.59
CA TYR A 325 7.38 1.21 16.00
C TYR A 325 7.24 -0.21 16.55
N ILE A 326 8.34 -0.96 16.68
CA ILE A 326 8.39 -2.29 17.27
C ILE A 326 7.86 -2.27 18.71
N ALA A 327 8.29 -1.29 19.52
CA ALA A 327 7.81 -1.13 20.89
C ALA A 327 6.33 -0.76 20.94
N ALA A 328 5.87 0.18 20.11
CA ALA A 328 4.47 0.56 20.04
C ALA A 328 3.58 -0.63 19.62
N ALA A 329 4.03 -1.40 18.63
CA ALA A 329 3.30 -2.55 18.14
C ALA A 329 3.41 -3.81 19.00
N ARG A 330 4.36 -3.84 19.94
CA ARG A 330 4.71 -5.07 20.69
C ARG A 330 5.00 -6.24 19.76
N SER A 331 5.69 -5.99 18.65
CA SER A 331 6.04 -7.02 17.67
C SER A 331 6.88 -8.13 18.30
N ARG A 332 6.69 -9.37 17.84
CA ARG A 332 7.23 -10.60 18.45
C ARG A 332 8.42 -11.17 17.68
N PHE A 333 8.42 -10.97 16.37
CA PHE A 333 9.47 -11.38 15.44
C PHE A 333 9.80 -10.18 14.56
N VAL A 334 11.09 -9.85 14.41
CA VAL A 334 11.50 -8.60 13.75
C VAL A 334 12.55 -8.88 12.70
N TRP A 335 12.30 -8.39 11.49
CA TRP A 335 13.26 -8.31 10.39
C TRP A 335 13.56 -6.83 10.09
N LEU A 336 14.72 -6.36 10.53
CA LEU A 336 15.24 -5.04 10.19
C LEU A 336 16.03 -5.18 8.89
N PHE A 337 15.50 -4.68 7.78
CA PHE A 337 16.14 -4.83 6.48
C PHE A 337 16.50 -3.48 5.88
N ASP A 338 17.68 -3.36 5.28
CA ASP A 338 18.07 -2.13 4.61
C ASP A 338 19.06 -2.41 3.48
N PHE A 339 19.02 -1.60 2.42
CA PHE A 339 19.91 -1.73 1.27
C PHE A 339 21.24 -1.00 1.50
N ASP A 340 21.31 -0.11 2.50
CA ASP A 340 22.55 0.53 2.92
C ASP A 340 23.26 -0.32 3.97
N VAL A 341 24.44 -0.80 3.61
CA VAL A 341 25.34 -1.57 4.49
C VAL A 341 25.68 -0.81 5.78
N ASN A 342 25.70 0.53 5.74
CA ASN A 342 25.94 1.34 6.94
C ASN A 342 24.78 1.25 7.95
N ILE A 343 23.54 1.14 7.49
CA ILE A 343 22.36 0.98 8.35
C ILE A 343 22.32 -0.43 8.94
N ASN A 344 22.69 -1.44 8.14
CA ASN A 344 22.91 -2.80 8.62
C ASN A 344 23.97 -2.86 9.74
N ALA A 345 25.08 -2.13 9.60
CA ALA A 345 26.09 -1.99 10.65
C ALA A 345 25.56 -1.22 11.87
N LEU A 346 24.77 -0.15 11.66
CA LEU A 346 24.12 0.59 12.75
C LEU A 346 23.23 -0.32 13.61
N HIS A 347 22.39 -1.17 13.01
CA HIS A 347 21.56 -2.09 13.80
C HIS A 347 22.39 -3.09 14.62
N ARG A 348 23.54 -3.53 14.10
CA ARG A 348 24.49 -4.40 14.83
C ARG A 348 25.12 -3.65 16.01
N ILE A 349 25.50 -2.38 15.80
CA ILE A 349 26.01 -1.50 16.87
C ILE A 349 24.95 -1.36 17.96
N ILE A 350 23.72 -0.98 17.59
CA ILE A 350 22.62 -0.80 18.55
C ILE A 350 22.35 -2.09 19.32
N ARG A 351 22.28 -3.25 18.65
CA ARG A 351 22.12 -4.56 19.30
C ARG A 351 23.16 -4.79 20.39
N ALA A 352 24.44 -4.64 20.08
CA ALA A 352 25.52 -4.86 21.03
C ALA A 352 25.44 -3.89 22.23
N MET A 353 25.14 -2.61 21.97
CA MET A 353 24.99 -1.62 23.02
C MET A 353 23.78 -1.88 23.92
N VAL A 354 22.65 -2.32 23.36
CA VAL A 354 21.44 -2.65 24.13
C VAL A 354 21.65 -3.89 25.00
N LEU A 355 22.34 -4.92 24.51
CA LEU A 355 22.63 -6.12 25.30
C LEU A 355 23.47 -5.79 26.55
N GLU A 356 24.40 -4.83 26.43
CA GLU A 356 25.30 -4.35 27.50
C GLU A 356 24.75 -3.15 28.30
N SER A 357 23.48 -2.80 28.12
CA SER A 357 22.86 -1.66 28.79
C SER A 357 21.48 -2.05 29.35
N PRO A 358 21.39 -2.38 30.65
CA PRO A 358 20.09 -2.64 31.30
C PRO A 358 19.11 -1.46 31.23
N THR A 359 19.60 -0.22 31.18
CA THR A 359 18.79 1.00 31.23
C THR A 359 19.11 1.99 30.10
N VAL A 360 18.17 2.92 29.84
CA VAL A 360 18.36 4.00 28.85
C VAL A 360 19.61 4.84 29.15
N PRO A 361 19.87 5.33 30.39
CA PRO A 361 21.08 6.10 30.66
C PRO A 361 22.37 5.35 30.35
N GLU A 362 22.44 4.05 30.64
CA GLU A 362 23.60 3.22 30.32
C GLU A 362 23.80 3.08 28.80
N PHE A 363 22.70 2.92 28.05
CA PHE A 363 22.75 2.91 26.59
C PHE A 363 23.28 4.22 26.02
N LEU A 364 22.77 5.36 26.51
CA LEU A 364 23.21 6.68 26.06
C LEU A 364 24.70 6.90 26.32
N GLN A 365 25.22 6.39 27.43
CA GLN A 365 26.64 6.46 27.77
C GLN A 365 27.52 5.72 26.75
N LYS A 366 27.03 4.66 26.10
CA LYS A 366 27.81 3.91 25.10
C LYS A 366 28.19 4.73 23.87
N PHE A 367 27.54 5.87 23.63
CA PHE A 367 27.83 6.77 22.51
C PHE A 367 28.59 8.02 22.95
N GLU A 368 29.01 8.13 24.20
CA GLU A 368 29.80 9.27 24.68
C GLU A 368 31.28 9.12 24.32
N LYS A 369 31.94 10.22 23.94
CA LYS A 369 33.35 10.22 23.52
C LYS A 369 34.29 9.51 24.49
N LYS A 370 34.10 9.70 25.80
CA LYS A 370 34.90 9.07 26.86
C LYS A 370 34.80 7.53 26.89
N ASN A 371 33.70 6.98 26.36
CA ASN A 371 33.39 5.55 26.34
C ASN A 371 33.66 4.89 24.99
N ASN A 372 34.30 5.58 24.04
CA ASN A 372 34.56 5.02 22.71
C ASN A 372 35.38 3.72 22.77
N LYS A 373 36.39 3.65 23.64
CA LYS A 373 37.20 2.44 23.78
C LYS A 373 36.35 1.25 24.25
N SER A 374 35.56 1.43 25.31
CA SER A 374 34.70 0.37 25.84
C SER A 374 33.58 -0.01 24.86
N ALA A 375 33.06 0.92 24.08
CA ALA A 375 32.11 0.63 23.01
C ALA A 375 32.73 -0.26 21.91
N LEU A 376 33.98 0.01 21.50
CA LEU A 376 34.68 -0.83 20.52
C LEU A 376 34.97 -2.24 21.07
N GLU A 377 35.35 -2.36 22.35
CA GLU A 377 35.52 -3.66 23.04
C GLU A 377 34.19 -4.45 23.10
N ILE A 378 33.06 -3.76 23.28
CA ILE A 378 31.73 -4.39 23.19
C ILE A 378 31.47 -4.92 21.78
N LEU A 379 31.77 -4.14 20.73
CA LEU A 379 31.58 -4.61 19.35
C LEU A 379 32.46 -5.83 19.05
N GLU A 380 33.72 -5.82 19.48
CA GLU A 380 34.63 -6.96 19.39
C GLU A 380 34.04 -8.20 20.07
N LYS A 381 33.57 -8.07 21.32
CA LYS A 381 32.95 -9.16 22.10
C LYS A 381 31.85 -9.88 21.34
N TYR A 382 30.97 -9.14 20.64
CA TYR A 382 29.82 -9.72 19.95
C TYR A 382 30.09 -10.15 18.51
N TYR A 383 31.11 -9.57 17.86
CA TYR A 383 31.28 -9.68 16.41
C TYR A 383 32.71 -10.05 15.98
N LYS A 384 33.58 -10.51 16.89
CA LYS A 384 34.94 -10.99 16.58
C LYS A 384 35.02 -12.03 15.45
N ASP A 385 33.96 -12.85 15.29
CA ASP A 385 33.90 -13.92 14.30
C ASP A 385 33.27 -13.45 12.98
N ARG A 386 32.93 -12.16 12.85
CA ARG A 386 32.41 -11.57 11.60
C ARG A 386 33.55 -10.97 10.77
N ASP A 387 33.48 -11.19 9.47
CA ASP A 387 34.39 -10.63 8.48
C ASP A 387 34.25 -9.10 8.32
N ASP A 388 33.09 -8.54 8.66
CA ASP A 388 32.78 -7.10 8.59
C ASP A 388 32.94 -6.34 9.91
N LEU A 389 33.59 -6.92 10.93
CA LEU A 389 33.81 -6.27 12.24
C LEU A 389 34.50 -4.91 12.12
N ASP A 390 35.59 -4.82 11.34
CA ASP A 390 36.32 -3.57 11.14
C ASP A 390 35.43 -2.48 10.55
N PHE A 391 34.55 -2.86 9.61
CA PHE A 391 33.57 -1.96 9.02
C PHE A 391 32.54 -1.50 10.05
N ILE A 392 32.00 -2.42 10.87
CA ILE A 392 31.06 -2.08 11.96
C ILE A 392 31.70 -1.09 12.94
N GLN A 393 32.93 -1.36 13.38
CA GLN A 393 33.65 -0.47 14.27
C GLN A 393 33.94 0.89 13.60
N GLN A 394 34.24 0.91 12.30
CA GLN A 394 34.45 2.16 11.55
C GLN A 394 33.18 3.00 11.48
N VAL A 395 32.02 2.38 11.22
CA VAL A 395 30.72 3.05 11.25
C VAL A 395 30.45 3.66 12.62
N TYR A 396 30.75 2.95 13.71
CA TYR A 396 30.65 3.49 15.07
C TYR A 396 31.57 4.71 15.27
N ARG A 397 32.87 4.58 14.97
CA ARG A 397 33.87 5.66 15.13
C ARG A 397 33.49 6.94 14.38
N ASN A 398 32.94 6.79 13.18
CA ASN A 398 32.55 7.93 12.35
C ASN A 398 31.30 8.65 12.85
N ASN A 399 30.42 7.96 13.56
CA ASN A 399 29.07 8.45 13.83
C ASN A 399 28.71 8.61 15.31
N PHE A 400 29.52 8.10 16.26
CA PHE A 400 29.17 8.07 17.69
C PHE A 400 28.73 9.43 18.23
N ALA A 401 29.37 10.53 17.83
CA ALA A 401 29.04 11.87 18.33
C ALA A 401 27.66 12.35 17.84
N SER A 402 27.34 12.13 16.56
CA SER A 402 26.04 12.47 15.99
C SER A 402 24.93 11.61 16.60
N LEU A 403 25.19 10.30 16.72
CA LEU A 403 24.29 9.35 17.36
C LEU A 403 24.05 9.69 18.84
N SER A 404 25.09 10.10 19.58
CA SER A 404 24.95 10.55 20.97
C SER A 404 23.97 11.72 21.10
N LYS A 405 24.10 12.72 20.22
CA LYS A 405 23.17 13.87 20.19
C LYS A 405 21.74 13.43 19.87
N HIS A 406 21.57 12.58 18.86
CA HIS A 406 20.26 12.06 18.44
C HIS A 406 19.58 11.22 19.54
N TYR A 407 20.29 10.27 20.14
CA TYR A 407 19.72 9.40 21.17
C TYR A 407 19.39 10.15 22.45
N LYS A 408 20.20 11.15 22.85
CA LYS A 408 19.86 12.04 23.98
C LYS A 408 18.58 12.83 23.70
N ALA A 409 18.41 13.35 22.48
CA ALA A 409 17.17 14.03 22.07
C ALA A 409 15.97 13.06 22.02
N SER A 410 16.19 11.84 21.53
CA SER A 410 15.15 10.81 21.45
C SER A 410 14.69 10.30 22.82
N ALA A 411 15.60 10.27 23.80
CA ALA A 411 15.28 9.92 25.19
C ALA A 411 14.59 11.06 25.96
N ALA A 412 14.72 12.30 25.52
CA ALA A 412 14.14 13.45 26.21
C ALA A 412 12.59 13.40 26.18
N PRO A 413 11.92 13.83 27.26
CA PRO A 413 10.46 13.93 27.28
C PRO A 413 9.92 14.84 26.17
N ASP A 414 8.87 14.39 25.49
CA ASP A 414 8.14 15.19 24.50
C ASP A 414 6.63 14.88 24.59
N LYS A 415 5.87 15.84 25.13
CA LYS A 415 4.42 15.70 25.33
C LYS A 415 3.67 15.46 24.02
N LYS A 416 4.20 15.92 22.87
CA LYS A 416 3.53 15.75 21.57
C LYS A 416 3.53 14.30 21.09
N GLN A 417 4.52 13.51 21.52
CA GLN A 417 4.68 12.13 21.08
C GLN A 417 3.87 11.14 21.93
N GLY A 418 3.19 11.60 22.99
CA GLY A 418 2.46 10.71 23.89
C GLY A 418 3.40 9.63 24.44
N GLU A 419 3.02 8.36 24.28
CA GLU A 419 3.79 7.18 24.73
C GLU A 419 4.75 6.62 23.66
N PHE A 420 4.91 7.33 22.54
CA PHE A 420 5.77 6.90 21.45
C PHE A 420 7.25 7.21 21.73
N GLY A 421 8.14 6.26 21.40
CA GLY A 421 9.59 6.44 21.48
C GLY A 421 10.27 5.33 22.29
N TRP A 422 11.23 4.65 21.69
CA TRP A 422 11.90 3.50 22.31
C TRP A 422 12.86 3.86 23.44
N LEU A 423 13.53 5.01 23.36
CA LEU A 423 14.42 5.52 24.42
C LEU A 423 13.72 6.42 25.42
N ARG A 424 12.53 6.93 25.09
CA ARG A 424 11.80 7.88 25.93
C ARG A 424 11.14 7.22 27.12
N PHE A 425 10.76 5.96 26.98
CA PHE A 425 10.03 5.20 27.99
C PHE A 425 10.82 3.96 28.40
N ALA A 426 11.01 3.80 29.70
CA ALA A 426 11.77 2.68 30.26
C ALA A 426 11.18 1.32 29.85
N ASP A 427 9.85 1.19 29.80
CA ASP A 427 9.21 -0.06 29.37
C ASP A 427 9.41 -0.36 27.87
N ASN A 428 9.37 0.66 27.00
CA ASN A 428 9.66 0.47 25.57
C ASN A 428 11.11 0.01 25.38
N TYR A 429 12.06 0.64 26.07
CA TYR A 429 13.47 0.24 26.04
C TYR A 429 13.66 -1.20 26.55
N ARG A 430 13.06 -1.51 27.71
CA ARG A 430 13.06 -2.85 28.31
C ARG A 430 12.52 -3.89 27.32
N TYR A 431 11.45 -3.59 26.59
CA TYR A 431 10.87 -4.48 25.59
C TYR A 431 11.82 -4.72 24.40
N ILE A 432 12.45 -3.67 23.86
CA ILE A 432 13.45 -3.83 22.79
C ILE A 432 14.64 -4.65 23.27
N ARG A 433 15.10 -4.40 24.50
CA ARG A 433 16.16 -5.20 25.12
C ARG A 433 15.74 -6.66 25.27
N LEU A 434 14.52 -6.93 25.73
CA LEU A 434 13.97 -8.28 25.83
C LEU A 434 14.06 -9.01 24.49
N LEU A 435 13.59 -8.38 23.40
CA LEU A 435 13.65 -8.96 22.06
C LEU A 435 15.09 -9.28 21.64
N TYR A 436 16.06 -8.42 21.92
CA TYR A 436 17.47 -8.73 21.65
C TYR A 436 18.01 -9.87 22.52
N THR A 437 17.69 -9.90 23.81
CA THR A 437 18.16 -10.96 24.72
C THR A 437 17.56 -12.33 24.37
N GLN A 438 16.33 -12.35 23.85
CA GLN A 438 15.66 -13.54 23.35
C GLN A 438 15.98 -13.84 21.87
N ASP A 439 16.79 -12.99 21.23
CA ASP A 439 17.24 -13.13 19.83
C ASP A 439 16.09 -13.14 18.82
N ARG A 440 15.11 -12.25 19.05
CA ARG A 440 13.89 -12.07 18.24
C ARG A 440 14.03 -11.03 17.12
N ILE A 441 15.23 -10.49 16.91
CA ILE A 441 15.50 -9.44 15.93
C ILE A 441 16.62 -9.91 14.98
N THR A 442 16.29 -10.04 13.70
CA THR A 442 17.22 -10.36 12.61
C THR A 442 17.52 -9.10 11.80
N ILE A 443 18.80 -8.91 11.47
CA ILE A 443 19.27 -7.79 10.64
C ILE A 443 19.59 -8.33 9.25
N VAL A 444 18.85 -7.88 8.25
CA VAL A 444 18.80 -8.46 6.91
C VAL A 444 19.36 -7.47 5.89
N PRO A 445 20.50 -7.75 5.25
CA PRO A 445 20.91 -7.00 4.06
C PRO A 445 19.83 -7.18 2.98
N GLY A 446 19.09 -6.13 2.62
CA GLY A 446 17.89 -6.29 1.80
C GLY A 446 17.56 -5.08 0.95
N ASP A 447 17.37 -5.31 -0.36
CA ASP A 447 16.94 -4.29 -1.31
C ASP A 447 15.53 -4.64 -1.79
N MET A 448 14.60 -3.71 -1.60
CA MET A 448 13.19 -3.90 -1.99
C MET A 448 12.99 -4.13 -3.49
N LEU A 449 14.00 -3.81 -4.31
CA LEU A 449 13.99 -3.99 -5.76
C LEU A 449 14.68 -5.28 -6.24
N LYS A 450 15.31 -6.03 -5.32
CA LYS A 450 15.92 -7.34 -5.60
C LYS A 450 14.99 -8.47 -5.17
N ASP A 451 15.38 -9.71 -5.42
CA ASP A 451 14.48 -10.86 -5.41
C ASP A 451 14.72 -11.86 -4.26
N LYS A 452 15.66 -11.59 -3.33
CA LYS A 452 16.01 -12.55 -2.27
C LYS A 452 15.48 -12.15 -0.91
N SER A 453 15.98 -11.07 -0.31
CA SER A 453 15.81 -10.83 1.13
C SER A 453 14.35 -10.70 1.56
N MET A 454 13.55 -9.92 0.85
CA MET A 454 12.13 -9.75 1.17
C MET A 454 11.33 -11.05 1.04
N ARG A 455 11.64 -11.88 0.04
CA ARG A 455 10.99 -13.18 -0.16
C ARG A 455 11.39 -14.17 0.93
N SER A 456 12.67 -14.16 1.34
CA SER A 456 13.17 -14.94 2.47
C SER A 456 12.51 -14.53 3.80
N ILE A 457 12.28 -13.24 4.03
CA ILE A 457 11.49 -12.75 5.18
C ILE A 457 10.08 -13.35 5.14
N GLY A 458 9.40 -13.27 3.99
CA GLY A 458 8.07 -13.85 3.82
C GLY A 458 8.04 -15.37 4.08
N LYS A 459 9.04 -16.11 3.59
CA LYS A 459 9.19 -17.56 3.81
C LYS A 459 9.44 -17.89 5.28
N SER A 460 10.33 -17.14 5.94
CA SER A 460 10.63 -17.27 7.37
C SER A 460 9.37 -17.03 8.22
N ALA A 461 8.65 -15.94 7.98
CA ALA A 461 7.41 -15.60 8.69
C ALA A 461 6.33 -16.69 8.52
N ARG A 462 6.15 -17.23 7.30
CA ARG A 462 5.25 -18.36 7.05
C ARG A 462 5.67 -19.63 7.80
N ALA A 463 6.96 -19.96 7.80
CA ALA A 463 7.47 -21.14 8.48
C ALA A 463 7.31 -21.03 10.01
N LEU A 464 7.38 -19.81 10.55
CA LEU A 464 7.07 -19.50 11.94
C LEU A 464 5.56 -19.51 12.25
N GLY A 465 4.71 -19.47 11.22
CA GLY A 465 3.25 -19.34 11.38
C GLY A 465 2.84 -17.95 11.87
N VAL A 466 3.62 -16.91 11.56
CA VAL A 466 3.42 -15.55 12.08
C VAL A 466 3.11 -14.59 10.92
N PRO A 467 2.01 -13.80 10.99
CA PRO A 467 1.73 -12.77 10.01
C PRO A 467 2.66 -11.57 10.19
N ILE A 468 3.05 -10.90 9.10
CA ILE A 468 3.72 -9.59 9.18
C ILE A 468 2.64 -8.53 9.45
N ARG A 469 2.44 -8.14 10.70
CA ARG A 469 1.41 -7.14 11.06
C ARG A 469 1.87 -5.70 10.90
N VAL A 470 3.17 -5.47 10.85
CA VAL A 470 3.73 -4.14 10.58
C VAL A 470 4.77 -4.19 9.48
N TYR A 471 4.54 -3.41 8.43
CA TYR A 471 5.50 -3.17 7.35
C TYR A 471 5.84 -1.69 7.22
N TYR A 472 7.12 -1.32 7.32
CA TYR A 472 7.58 0.08 7.26
C TYR A 472 8.60 0.29 6.13
N PRO A 473 8.17 0.77 4.94
CA PRO A 473 9.05 1.11 3.82
C PRO A 473 9.61 2.56 3.85
N SER A 474 9.38 3.36 4.90
CA SER A 474 9.75 4.79 4.93
C SER A 474 9.15 5.51 3.72
N ASN A 475 9.90 6.41 3.08
CA ASN A 475 9.55 7.09 1.84
C ASN A 475 10.12 6.41 0.58
N ALA A 476 10.62 5.19 0.71
CA ALA A 476 11.40 4.53 -0.33
C ALA A 476 10.62 4.34 -1.65
N GLU A 477 9.33 4.05 -1.54
CA GLU A 477 8.41 3.84 -2.66
C GLU A 477 8.27 5.06 -3.60
N GLU A 478 8.74 6.26 -3.21
CA GLU A 478 8.71 7.46 -4.04
C GLU A 478 9.77 7.48 -5.15
N PHE A 479 10.89 6.77 -4.94
CA PHE A 479 12.06 6.89 -5.82
C PHE A 479 12.01 5.98 -7.04
N TRP A 480 11.00 5.13 -7.16
CA TRP A 480 10.89 4.19 -8.27
C TRP A 480 9.45 3.91 -8.67
N ASN A 481 9.23 3.81 -9.97
CA ASN A 481 8.06 3.19 -10.54
C ASN A 481 8.30 1.67 -10.65
N TYR A 482 7.30 0.87 -10.32
CA TYR A 482 7.26 -0.59 -10.37
C TYR A 482 6.31 -1.14 -11.46
N THR A 483 6.15 -0.43 -12.61
CA THR A 483 5.20 -0.71 -13.74
C THR A 483 5.31 -2.07 -14.41
N TYR A 484 6.48 -2.69 -14.41
CA TYR A 484 6.64 -3.92 -15.19
C TYR A 484 5.97 -5.10 -14.46
N ASN A 485 5.28 -5.95 -15.22
CA ASN A 485 4.65 -7.19 -14.73
C ASN A 485 5.64 -8.16 -14.06
N ASP A 486 6.94 -7.90 -14.16
CA ASP A 486 8.03 -8.59 -13.46
C ASP A 486 8.68 -7.76 -12.34
N SER A 487 7.92 -6.83 -11.75
CA SER A 487 8.43 -6.00 -10.66
C SER A 487 8.76 -6.85 -9.43
N ASN A 488 10.05 -6.92 -9.11
CA ASN A 488 10.54 -7.51 -7.87
C ASN A 488 9.89 -6.87 -6.65
N TYR A 489 9.66 -5.55 -6.66
CA TYR A 489 8.98 -4.87 -5.57
C TYR A 489 7.59 -5.45 -5.34
N LYS A 490 6.75 -5.55 -6.39
CA LYS A 490 5.42 -6.14 -6.28
C LYS A 490 5.51 -7.58 -5.79
N LYS A 491 6.36 -8.41 -6.40
CA LYS A 491 6.59 -9.81 -5.99
C LYS A 491 7.02 -9.91 -4.52
N ASN A 492 7.87 -9.01 -4.05
CA ASN A 492 8.34 -8.95 -2.67
C ASN A 492 7.19 -8.64 -1.71
N ILE A 493 6.40 -7.59 -1.98
CA ILE A 493 5.26 -7.26 -1.13
C ILE A 493 4.24 -8.39 -1.13
N LEU A 494 3.88 -8.94 -2.30
CA LEU A 494 2.95 -10.08 -2.42
C LEU A 494 3.45 -11.34 -1.70
N SER A 495 4.76 -11.48 -1.51
CA SER A 495 5.35 -12.60 -0.78
C SER A 495 5.27 -12.46 0.75
N LEU A 496 4.86 -11.32 1.32
CA LEU A 496 4.74 -11.16 2.76
C LEU A 496 3.39 -11.73 3.26
N PRO A 497 3.35 -12.51 4.36
CA PRO A 497 2.10 -13.02 4.91
C PRO A 497 1.36 -11.94 5.71
N PHE A 498 0.67 -11.03 5.02
CA PHE A 498 -0.22 -10.07 5.68
C PHE A 498 -1.58 -10.70 5.99
N ASP A 499 -2.21 -10.23 7.06
CA ASP A 499 -3.59 -10.53 7.45
C ASP A 499 -4.42 -9.23 7.49
N GLU A 500 -5.72 -9.34 7.78
CA GLU A 500 -6.64 -8.18 7.83
C GLU A 500 -6.28 -7.14 8.91
N ALA A 501 -5.44 -7.50 9.90
CA ALA A 501 -4.93 -6.58 10.91
C ALA A 501 -3.59 -5.94 10.51
N SER A 502 -2.92 -6.44 9.46
CA SER A 502 -1.65 -5.91 9.00
C SER A 502 -1.74 -4.47 8.50
N ILE A 503 -0.77 -3.66 8.92
CA ILE A 503 -0.65 -2.25 8.56
C ILE A 503 0.70 -2.00 7.90
N THR A 504 0.66 -1.26 6.80
CA THR A 504 1.85 -0.63 6.21
C THR A 504 1.74 0.88 6.35
N PHE A 505 2.83 1.53 6.72
CA PHE A 505 2.85 2.98 6.83
C PHE A 505 4.14 3.56 6.29
N ARG A 506 4.02 4.77 5.75
CA ARG A 506 5.04 5.42 4.93
C ARG A 506 4.94 6.92 5.02
N SER A 507 6.01 7.59 4.62
CA SER A 507 6.04 9.03 4.38
C SER A 507 6.14 9.30 2.88
N VAL A 508 5.62 10.45 2.46
CA VAL A 508 5.67 10.91 1.07
C VAL A 508 6.12 12.37 1.04
N HIS A 509 7.14 12.66 0.25
CA HIS A 509 7.77 13.95 0.00
C HIS A 509 7.15 14.66 -1.20
N GLU A 510 5.86 15.02 -1.16
CA GLU A 510 5.28 15.71 -2.31
C GLU A 510 4.08 16.64 -1.98
N TYR A 511 4.15 17.88 -2.48
CA TYR A 511 3.07 18.87 -2.45
C TYR A 511 1.72 18.42 -3.06
N PRO A 512 1.65 17.48 -4.04
CA PRO A 512 0.36 16.95 -4.46
C PRO A 512 -0.36 16.12 -3.38
N TRP A 513 0.33 15.49 -2.42
CA TRP A 513 -0.31 14.69 -1.37
C TRP A 513 -0.99 15.56 -0.31
N HIS A 514 -0.39 16.70 0.01
CA HIS A 514 -1.05 17.75 0.79
C HIS A 514 -2.21 18.37 -0.02
N PRO A 515 -3.46 18.18 0.38
CA PRO A 515 -4.59 18.75 -0.35
C PRO A 515 -4.49 20.28 -0.36
N THR A 516 -4.46 20.87 -1.55
CA THR A 516 -4.37 22.31 -1.76
C THR A 516 -5.59 23.04 -1.17
N TYR A 517 -6.76 22.43 -1.26
CA TYR A 517 -8.04 22.95 -0.75
C TYR A 517 -8.22 22.85 0.78
N ARG A 518 -7.34 22.12 1.48
CA ARG A 518 -7.42 21.93 2.94
C ARG A 518 -6.57 22.93 3.70
N LYS A 519 -7.20 23.58 4.69
CA LYS A 519 -6.54 24.34 5.76
C LYS A 519 -6.14 23.38 6.89
N GLY A 520 -4.94 23.51 7.45
CA GLY A 520 -4.42 22.64 8.51
C GLY A 520 -2.89 22.59 8.52
N PHE A 521 -2.30 21.93 9.52
CA PHE A 521 -0.85 21.74 9.58
C PHE A 521 -0.37 20.95 8.35
N LYS A 522 0.66 21.48 7.68
CA LYS A 522 1.33 20.89 6.52
C LYS A 522 2.81 20.75 6.86
N GLY A 523 3.21 19.55 7.27
CA GLY A 523 4.60 19.23 7.53
C GLY A 523 5.40 19.07 6.25
N PHE A 524 6.70 18.79 6.41
CA PHE A 524 7.59 18.43 5.30
C PHE A 524 7.23 17.09 4.65
N TRP A 525 6.67 16.18 5.45
CA TRP A 525 6.23 14.84 5.04
C TRP A 525 4.72 14.73 5.11
N HIS A 526 4.11 14.03 4.16
CA HIS A 526 2.76 13.50 4.30
C HIS A 526 2.82 12.06 4.83
N TYR A 527 2.16 11.79 5.95
CA TYR A 527 2.17 10.49 6.64
C TYR A 527 0.96 9.65 6.19
N VAL A 528 1.21 8.43 5.76
CA VAL A 528 0.18 7.53 5.22
C VAL A 528 0.15 6.23 6.01
N VAL A 529 -1.03 5.85 6.51
CA VAL A 529 -1.30 4.52 7.07
C VAL A 529 -2.23 3.76 6.13
N HIS A 530 -1.89 2.54 5.77
CA HIS A 530 -2.61 1.75 4.78
C HIS A 530 -2.79 0.31 5.31
N GLY A 531 -3.99 -0.25 5.17
CA GLY A 531 -4.21 -1.67 5.41
C GLY A 531 -3.33 -2.50 4.47
N ALA A 532 -2.33 -3.20 5.01
CA ALA A 532 -1.30 -3.87 4.20
C ALA A 532 -1.87 -5.01 3.34
N TYR A 533 -2.89 -5.69 3.87
CA TYR A 533 -3.62 -6.71 3.12
C TYR A 533 -4.34 -6.13 1.89
N ASN A 534 -5.01 -4.99 2.06
CA ASN A 534 -5.67 -4.30 0.95
C ASN A 534 -4.65 -3.67 -0.02
N TYR A 535 -3.49 -3.25 0.49
CA TYR A 535 -2.36 -2.85 -0.36
C TYR A 535 -1.92 -3.98 -1.30
N GLN A 536 -1.73 -5.21 -0.80
CA GLN A 536 -1.40 -6.37 -1.64
C GLN A 536 -2.48 -6.64 -2.69
N LYS A 537 -3.77 -6.59 -2.32
CA LYS A 537 -4.88 -6.76 -3.28
C LYS A 537 -4.82 -5.77 -4.43
N ARG A 538 -4.46 -4.51 -4.14
CA ARG A 538 -4.30 -3.48 -5.17
C ARG A 538 -3.04 -3.73 -6.02
N LEU A 539 -1.92 -4.14 -5.43
CA LEU A 539 -0.70 -4.45 -6.18
C LEU A 539 -0.84 -5.63 -7.16
N LEU A 540 -1.82 -6.52 -6.96
CA LEU A 540 -2.18 -7.54 -7.93
C LEU A 540 -2.78 -6.96 -9.22
N LEU A 541 -3.28 -5.72 -9.18
CA LEU A 541 -3.71 -5.02 -10.37
C LEU A 541 -2.48 -4.48 -11.13
N PRO A 542 -2.40 -4.69 -12.46
CA PRO A 542 -1.21 -4.38 -13.26
C PRO A 542 -0.70 -2.94 -13.11
N HIS A 543 -1.62 -1.97 -12.99
CA HIS A 543 -1.32 -0.54 -13.02
C HIS A 543 -1.14 0.11 -11.66
N TYR A 544 -1.34 -0.61 -10.54
CA TYR A 544 -0.99 -0.09 -9.22
C TYR A 544 0.51 -0.27 -9.02
N ASP A 545 1.26 0.56 -9.71
CA ASP A 545 2.68 0.41 -9.91
C ASP A 545 3.52 1.63 -9.47
N TYR A 546 2.85 2.61 -8.88
CA TYR A 546 3.47 3.79 -8.34
C TYR A 546 2.66 4.29 -7.13
N MET A 547 3.35 4.84 -6.14
CA MET A 547 2.74 5.24 -4.86
C MET A 547 1.58 6.23 -5.07
N ASP A 548 1.72 7.15 -6.01
CA ASP A 548 0.72 8.17 -6.31
C ASP A 548 -0.63 7.62 -6.77
N TYR A 549 -0.70 6.39 -7.26
CA TYR A 549 -1.98 5.78 -7.63
C TYR A 549 -2.86 5.45 -6.42
N PHE A 550 -2.27 5.39 -5.22
CA PHE A 550 -3.03 5.25 -3.97
C PHE A 550 -3.53 6.59 -3.43
N LYS A 551 -3.04 7.71 -3.95
CA LYS A 551 -3.39 9.05 -3.49
C LYS A 551 -4.91 9.26 -3.48
N MET A 552 -5.61 8.78 -4.50
CA MET A 552 -7.06 8.96 -4.59
C MET A 552 -7.88 8.02 -3.72
N HIS A 553 -7.26 7.01 -3.11
CA HIS A 553 -7.88 6.11 -2.14
C HIS A 553 -7.78 6.66 -0.71
N ARG A 554 -7.07 7.78 -0.52
CA ARG A 554 -6.74 8.30 0.80
C ARG A 554 -7.91 9.03 1.44
N VAL A 555 -8.13 8.79 2.72
CA VAL A 555 -8.96 9.60 3.60
C VAL A 555 -8.05 10.50 4.42
N VAL A 556 -8.06 11.80 4.09
CA VAL A 556 -7.27 12.83 4.77
C VAL A 556 -7.83 13.10 6.16
N SER A 557 -6.95 13.18 7.16
CA SER A 557 -7.33 13.47 8.54
C SER A 557 -8.14 14.76 8.67
N LYS A 558 -9.16 14.77 9.54
CA LYS A 558 -9.95 15.98 9.86
C LYS A 558 -9.10 17.09 10.45
N THR A 559 -8.11 16.74 11.26
CA THR A 559 -7.32 17.69 12.05
C THR A 559 -5.99 18.05 11.40
N ARG A 560 -5.57 17.30 10.37
CA ARG A 560 -4.24 17.45 9.75
C ARG A 560 -4.29 17.27 8.24
N ALA A 561 -3.60 18.16 7.51
CA ALA A 561 -3.53 18.09 6.05
C ALA A 561 -2.35 17.25 5.54
N ASP A 562 -1.45 16.83 6.43
CA ASP A 562 -0.28 16.00 6.15
C ASP A 562 -0.41 14.56 6.69
N PHE A 563 -1.63 14.09 6.95
CA PHE A 563 -1.88 12.72 7.41
C PHE A 563 -3.09 12.13 6.69
N SER A 564 -2.97 10.88 6.24
CA SER A 564 -4.10 10.15 5.66
C SER A 564 -4.07 8.67 5.98
N THR A 565 -5.26 8.06 5.95
CA THR A 565 -5.43 6.61 5.97
C THR A 565 -5.86 6.10 4.59
N ILE A 566 -5.57 4.85 4.26
CA ILE A 566 -5.96 4.21 3.00
C ILE A 566 -6.49 2.82 3.32
N GLU A 567 -7.75 2.55 2.95
CA GLU A 567 -8.35 1.22 2.93
C GLU A 567 -8.07 0.36 4.18
N ILE A 568 -8.13 0.95 5.39
CA ILE A 568 -8.02 0.21 6.66
C ILE A 568 -9.43 -0.29 7.03
N PRO A 569 -9.63 -1.59 7.30
CA PRO A 569 -10.94 -2.11 7.69
C PRO A 569 -11.56 -1.39 8.90
N SER A 570 -12.89 -1.29 8.92
CA SER A 570 -13.62 -0.72 10.07
C SER A 570 -13.79 -1.69 11.24
N ALA A 571 -13.67 -3.00 10.98
CA ALA A 571 -13.53 -4.06 11.97
C ALA A 571 -12.62 -5.17 11.40
N ILE A 572 -12.16 -6.07 12.24
CA ILE A 572 -11.43 -7.28 11.82
C ILE A 572 -12.16 -8.54 12.31
N PRO A 573 -11.98 -9.68 11.63
CA PRO A 573 -12.56 -10.95 12.06
C PRO A 573 -12.11 -11.34 13.48
N LYS A 574 -13.00 -12.03 14.21
CA LYS A 574 -12.68 -12.57 15.54
C LYS A 574 -11.51 -13.56 15.45
N GLY A 575 -10.62 -13.52 16.44
CA GLY A 575 -9.49 -14.44 16.53
C GLY A 575 -8.28 -14.05 15.67
N ILE A 576 -8.36 -13.02 14.81
CA ILE A 576 -7.21 -12.55 14.03
C ILE A 576 -6.07 -12.13 14.97
N LEU A 577 -6.37 -11.32 15.98
CA LEU A 577 -5.37 -10.88 16.96
C LEU A 577 -4.93 -11.99 17.92
N GLU A 578 -5.70 -13.07 18.07
CA GLU A 578 -5.35 -14.17 18.98
C GLU A 578 -4.24 -15.08 18.41
N GLN A 579 -3.83 -14.87 17.16
CA GLN A 579 -2.72 -15.59 16.49
C GLN A 579 -1.32 -15.17 16.98
N ASP A 580 -1.22 -14.39 18.05
CA ASP A 580 -0.02 -13.70 18.57
C ASP A 580 0.98 -14.58 19.35
N ARG A 581 1.23 -15.81 18.89
CA ARG A 581 2.25 -16.68 19.51
C ARG A 581 3.58 -15.96 19.78
#